data_AF-A0A841YCR2-F1
#
_entry.id   AF-A0A841YCR2-F1
#
_cell.length_a   1.000
_cell.length_b   1.000
_cell.length_c   1.000
_cell.angle_alpha   90.00
_cell.angle_beta   90.00
_cell.angle_gamma   90.00
#
_symmetry.space_group_name_H-M   'P 1'
#
loop_
_entity.id
_entity.type
_entity.pdbx_description
1 polymer ?
#
loop_
_entity_poly.entity_id
_entity_poly.type
_entity_poly.pdbx_seq_one_letter_code
_entity_poly.pdbx_strand_id
1 'polypeptide(L)' 'MKIANGLFIMSIGLLIIMMSPSYGKNGAANMPFMITGIVIVVIGAVLVFIKVKKGKNKDGQGGDKK' A
#
# COMPACT_ATOMS: atom_id res chain seq x y z
N MET A 1 3.11 -4.08 14.00
CA MET A 1 2.12 -3.39 13.13
C MET A 1 1.01 -4.36 12.73
N LYS A 2 -0.26 -3.99 12.84
CA LYS A 2 -1.40 -4.82 12.38
C LYS A 2 -1.44 -4.87 10.84
N ILE A 3 -2.05 -5.89 10.23
CA ILE A 3 -2.26 -5.95 8.77
C ILE A 3 -3.08 -4.74 8.29
N ALA A 4 -4.02 -4.28 9.13
CA ALA A 4 -4.79 -3.06 8.95
C ALA A 4 -3.93 -1.82 8.64
N ASN A 5 -2.74 -1.67 9.25
CA ASN A 5 -1.86 -0.54 8.97
C ASN A 5 -1.30 -0.57 7.53
N GLY A 6 -1.05 -1.77 6.98
CA GLY A 6 -0.58 -1.90 5.59
C GLY A 6 -1.69 -1.62 4.59
N LEU A 7 -2.91 -2.09 4.89
CA LEU A 7 -4.10 -1.78 4.10
C LEU A 7 -4.40 -0.27 4.10
N PHE A 8 -4.27 0.39 5.26
CA PHE A 8 -4.48 1.84 5.40
C PHE A 8 -3.52 2.66 4.53
N ILE A 9 -2.23 2.30 4.51
CA ILE A 9 -1.23 2.95 3.65
C ILE A 9 -1.58 2.76 2.16
N MET A 10 -2.05 1.58 1.79
CA MET A 10 -2.48 1.28 0.42
C MET A 10 -3.69 2.12 0.00
N SER A 11 -4.68 2.29 0.89
CA SER A 11 -5.84 3.16 0.66
C SER A 11 -5.46 4.63 0.49
N ILE A 12 -4.48 5.14 1.25
CA ILE A 12 -3.98 6.52 1.07
C ILE A 12 -3.34 6.69 -0.31
N GLY A 13 -2.51 5.73 -0.74
CA GLY A 13 -1.91 5.78 -2.08
C GLY A 13 -2.94 5.75 -3.21
N LEU A 14 -4.00 4.96 -3.07
CA LEU A 14 -5.14 4.92 -4.01
C LEU A 14 -5.87 6.25 -4.09
N LEU A 15 -6.12 6.91 -2.95
CA LEU A 15 -6.74 8.25 -2.92
C LEU A 15 -5.90 9.29 -3.64
N ILE A 16 -4.58 9.27 -3.44
CA ILE A 16 -3.64 10.17 -4.12
C ILE A 16 -3.70 9.98 -5.63
N ILE A 17 -3.76 8.73 -6.10
CA ILE A 17 -3.90 8.40 -7.53
C ILE A 17 -5.24 8.90 -8.07
N MET A 18 -6.34 8.69 -7.33
CA MET A 18 -7.69 9.09 -7.74
C MET A 18 -7.85 10.62 -7.84
N MET A 19 -7.17 11.36 -6.96
CA MET A 19 -7.16 12.83 -6.97
C MET A 19 -6.12 13.43 -7.93
N SER A 20 -5.34 12.61 -8.64
CA SER A 20 -4.35 13.06 -9.63
C SER A 20 -4.97 13.00 -11.04
N PRO A 21 -5.52 14.10 -11.58
CA PRO A 21 -6.00 14.10 -12.96
C PRO A 21 -4.82 13.90 -13.91
N SER A 22 -4.77 12.74 -14.59
CA SER A 22 -3.72 12.38 -15.54
C SER A 22 -4.02 12.84 -16.98
N TYR A 23 -5.23 13.31 -17.26
CA TYR A 23 -5.68 13.70 -18.60
C TYR A 23 -5.96 15.21 -18.69
N GLY A 24 -5.38 15.87 -19.71
CA GLY A 24 -5.58 17.30 -20.02
C GLY A 24 -4.28 18.13 -20.04
N LYS A 25 -4.40 19.45 -20.31
CA LYS A 25 -3.28 20.40 -20.45
C LYS A 25 -2.34 20.47 -19.23
N ASN A 26 -2.79 19.97 -18.06
CA ASN A 26 -2.04 19.90 -16.80
C ASN A 26 -1.57 18.46 -16.44
N GLY A 27 -1.77 17.46 -17.30
CA GLY A 27 -1.43 16.06 -17.02
C GLY A 27 0.08 15.83 -16.75
N ALA A 28 0.94 16.62 -17.40
CA ALA A 28 2.38 16.59 -17.15
C ALA A 28 2.78 17.13 -15.76
N ALA A 29 2.03 18.09 -15.21
CA ALA A 29 2.29 18.65 -13.88
C ALA A 29 1.83 17.71 -12.74
N ASN A 30 0.86 16.83 -13.02
CA ASN A 30 0.32 15.88 -12.03
C ASN A 30 0.97 14.49 -12.09
N MET A 31 1.82 14.25 -13.08
CA MET A 31 2.60 13.03 -13.22
C MET A 31 3.43 12.67 -11.96
N PRO A 32 4.12 13.63 -11.29
CA PRO A 32 4.88 13.35 -10.06
C PRO A 32 3.97 12.90 -8.90
N PHE A 33 2.76 13.47 -8.81
CA PHE A 33 1.77 13.13 -7.79
C PHE A 33 1.24 11.71 -7.99
N MET A 34 0.96 11.33 -9.25
CA MET A 34 0.57 9.97 -9.61
C MET A 34 1.67 8.96 -9.29
N ILE A 35 2.94 9.26 -9.64
CA ILE A 35 4.10 8.42 -9.33
C ILE A 35 4.25 8.26 -7.82
N THR A 36 4.10 9.33 -7.06
CA THR A 36 4.15 9.30 -5.59
C THR A 36 3.07 8.41 -5.01
N GLY A 37 1.83 8.52 -5.52
CA GLY A 37 0.73 7.63 -5.13
C GLY A 37 1.04 6.15 -5.41
N ILE A 38 1.58 5.85 -6.60
CA ILE A 38 1.99 4.48 -6.97
C ILE A 38 3.08 3.94 -6.04
N VAL A 39 4.09 4.75 -5.71
CA VAL A 39 5.17 4.35 -4.77
C VAL A 39 4.60 4.00 -3.40
N ILE A 40 3.67 4.81 -2.89
CA ILE A 40 3.01 4.56 -1.59
C ILE A 40 2.21 3.25 -1.63
N VAL A 41 1.47 2.99 -2.72
CA VAL A 41 0.74 1.73 -2.92
C VAL A 41 1.69 0.53 -2.93
N VAL A 42 2.82 0.63 -3.64
CA VAL A 42 3.83 -0.43 -3.72
C VAL A 42 4.44 -0.69 -2.34
N ILE A 43 4.78 0.34 -1.57
CA ILE A 43 5.29 0.19 -0.20
C ILE A 43 4.26 -0.50 0.68
N GLY A 44 2.98 -0.08 0.60
CA GLY A 44 1.88 -0.73 1.31
C GLY A 44 1.75 -2.22 0.94
N ALA A 45 1.79 -2.53 -0.35
CA ALA A 45 1.72 -3.90 -0.87
C ALA A 45 2.90 -4.75 -0.38
N VAL A 46 4.13 -4.23 -0.41
CA VAL A 46 5.33 -4.93 0.06
C VAL A 46 5.25 -5.18 1.56
N LEU A 47 4.80 -4.21 2.36
CA LEU A 47 4.62 -4.38 3.80
C LEU A 47 3.57 -5.45 4.14
N VAL A 48 2.46 -5.48 3.40
CA VAL A 48 1.42 -6.51 3.54
C VAL A 48 1.97 -7.86 3.11
N PHE A 49 2.62 -7.95 1.95
CA PHE A 49 3.19 -9.18 1.40
C PHE A 49 4.24 -9.79 2.32
N ILE A 50 5.19 -9.00 2.83
CA ILE A 50 6.19 -9.45 3.80
C ILE A 50 5.49 -9.94 5.06
N LYS A 51 4.48 -9.24 5.57
CA LYS A 51 3.82 -9.65 6.81
C LYS A 51 2.95 -10.90 6.62
N VAL A 52 2.26 -11.07 5.49
CA VAL A 52 1.54 -12.30 5.14
C VAL A 52 2.52 -13.47 4.99
N LYS A 53 3.65 -13.26 4.30
CA LYS A 53 4.68 -14.29 4.12
C LYS A 53 5.37 -14.67 5.44
N LYS A 54 5.62 -13.69 6.32
CA LYS A 54 6.23 -13.89 7.65
C LYS A 54 5.21 -14.46 8.66
N GLY A 55 3.92 -14.18 8.47
CA GLY A 55 2.80 -14.83 9.16
C GLY A 55 2.75 -16.32 8.83
N LYS A 56 2.72 -16.68 7.54
CA LYS A 56 2.77 -18.09 7.11
C LYS A 56 3.97 -18.88 7.65
N ASN A 57 5.12 -18.24 7.86
CA ASN A 57 6.30 -18.86 8.48
C ASN A 57 6.27 -18.88 10.03
N LYS A 58 5.38 -18.11 10.66
CA LYS A 58 5.13 -18.11 12.12
C LYS A 58 3.90 -18.91 12.51
N ASP A 59 2.99 -19.20 11.59
CA ASP A 59 1.82 -20.06 11.80
C ASP A 59 2.20 -21.55 11.93
N GLY A 60 3.49 -21.89 11.82
CA GLY A 60 4.08 -23.17 12.25
C GLY A 60 4.60 -23.18 13.68
N GLN A 61 4.56 -22.06 14.42
CA GLN A 61 5.00 -22.01 15.81
C GLN A 61 4.40 -20.81 16.57
N GLY A 62 3.30 -21.06 17.28
CA GLY A 62 2.79 -20.12 18.29
C GLY A 62 1.29 -19.97 18.21
N GLY A 63 0.59 -20.90 18.87
CA GLY A 63 -0.86 -20.91 18.94
C GLY A 63 -1.47 -19.59 19.39
N ASP A 64 -2.59 -19.26 18.75
CA ASP A 64 -3.73 -18.61 19.38
C ASP A 64 -4.19 -19.48 20.58
N LYS A 65 -3.49 -19.31 21.71
CA LYS A 65 -4.08 -19.58 23.01
C LYS A 65 -4.90 -18.35 23.38
N LYS A 66 -6.22 -18.54 23.35
CA LYS A 66 -7.29 -17.91 24.15
C LYS A 66 -7.27 -16.39 24.33
#